data_AF-A0A9X2ZMQ7-F1
#
_entry.id   AF-A0A9X2ZMQ7-F1
#
_cell.length_a   1.000
_cell.length_b   1.000
_cell.length_c   1.000
_cell.angle_alpha   90.00
_cell.angle_beta   90.00
_cell.angle_gamma   90.00
#
_symmetry.space_group_name_H-M   'P 1'
#
loop_
_entity.id
_entity.type
_entity.pdbx_description
1 polymer ?
#
loop_
_entity_poly.entity_id
_entity_poly.type
_entity_poly.pdbx_seq_one_letter_code
_entity_poly.pdbx_strand_id
1 'polypeptide(L)'
;MKLKVNSTNVLFFGMLLLPILAYNQEVASLPNDSFNNSPYGFNAKNLTTESSVNDFDSFKKEKPTPPWFVKRFRITAGIFFPINNTKVEVGNESNTFGTTIDFEDDLGFRKSTTTFLADLQWRISRRSRLDLNYFNLNRSSFHTLQKDIEFKDHTYTINSDVDAFFNTNIYLISYGYAFLTNPKYELGLMIGVHVLKSDVGINFEGNTASISYNDSFGFTAPLPDIGIWGGYAFTDRLAINGNISYLSVKIDNIDGKIISYNASLMYEIIKSLDLSLGYTGLNFTIDAQKNNAQGYLKWGYNGPSLSVSYSFGKKKF
;
A
#
# COMPACT_ATOMS: atom_id res chain seq x y z
N MET A 1 -10.84 -19.04 -41.06
CA MET A 1 -11.02 -17.72 -40.43
C MET A 1 -9.90 -17.54 -39.39
N LYS A 2 -8.92 -16.68 -39.67
CA LYS A 2 -7.66 -16.56 -38.91
C LYS A 2 -7.85 -15.73 -37.63
N LEU A 3 -7.45 -16.27 -36.49
CA LEU A 3 -7.28 -15.54 -35.23
C LEU A 3 -5.96 -14.76 -35.27
N LYS A 4 -6.03 -13.45 -35.02
CA LYS A 4 -4.90 -12.53 -35.00
C LYS A 4 -4.68 -12.12 -33.54
N VAL A 5 -3.58 -12.57 -32.94
CA VAL A 5 -3.13 -12.17 -31.60
C VAL A 5 -2.24 -10.95 -31.77
N ASN A 6 -2.67 -9.80 -31.24
CA ASN A 6 -1.82 -8.60 -31.16
C ASN A 6 -1.04 -8.63 -29.86
N SER A 7 0.29 -8.65 -29.98
CA SER A 7 1.27 -8.44 -28.93
C SER A 7 1.34 -6.96 -28.56
N THR A 8 1.25 -6.62 -27.28
CA THR A 8 1.61 -5.27 -26.80
C THR A 8 2.38 -5.36 -25.49
N ASN A 9 3.63 -4.91 -25.61
CA ASN A 9 4.70 -4.65 -24.64
C ASN A 9 4.33 -4.61 -23.15
N VAL A 10 4.94 -5.53 -22.39
CA VAL A 10 5.11 -5.44 -20.93
C VAL A 10 6.40 -4.68 -20.65
N LEU A 11 6.28 -3.49 -20.05
CA LEU A 11 7.40 -2.74 -19.48
C LEU A 11 7.91 -3.47 -18.23
N PHE A 12 9.09 -4.07 -18.35
CA PHE A 12 9.88 -4.59 -17.23
C PHE A 12 10.47 -3.41 -16.45
N PHE A 13 10.18 -3.31 -15.15
CA PHE A 13 10.95 -2.47 -14.23
C PHE A 13 11.78 -3.35 -13.29
N GLY A 14 13.05 -2.99 -13.18
CA GLY A 14 14.16 -3.83 -12.74
C GLY A 14 14.08 -4.35 -11.30
N MET A 15 14.42 -5.63 -11.18
CA MET A 15 14.88 -6.29 -9.97
C MET A 15 16.30 -5.80 -9.66
N LEU A 16 16.51 -5.20 -8.49
CA LEU A 16 17.84 -4.81 -8.00
C LEU A 16 18.49 -5.96 -7.23
N LEU A 17 19.76 -6.18 -7.53
CA LEU A 17 20.59 -7.36 -7.24
C LEU A 17 20.93 -7.55 -5.75
N LEU A 18 20.93 -8.82 -5.32
CA LEU A 18 21.69 -9.29 -4.14
C LEU A 18 23.08 -9.76 -4.59
N PRO A 19 24.17 -9.51 -3.84
CA PRO A 19 25.46 -10.09 -4.13
C PRO A 19 25.53 -11.52 -3.58
N ILE A 20 25.81 -12.47 -4.47
CA ILE A 20 26.17 -13.86 -4.13
C ILE A 20 27.67 -13.86 -3.82
N LEU A 21 28.06 -14.20 -2.58
CA LEU A 21 29.44 -14.61 -2.30
C LEU A 21 29.60 -16.08 -2.75
N ALA A 22 30.47 -16.30 -3.73
CA ALA A 22 30.96 -17.61 -4.10
C ALA A 22 31.98 -18.09 -3.05
N TYR A 23 31.78 -19.30 -2.51
CA TYR A 23 32.78 -20.01 -1.71
C TYR A 23 33.40 -21.10 -2.59
N ASN A 24 34.70 -20.99 -2.88
CA ASN A 24 35.50 -22.00 -3.56
C ASN A 24 35.90 -23.09 -2.56
N GLN A 25 35.61 -24.35 -2.86
CA GLN A 25 36.21 -25.50 -2.17
C GLN A 25 37.46 -25.94 -2.93
N GLU A 26 38.62 -25.82 -2.29
CA GLU A 26 39.82 -26.57 -2.69
C GLU A 26 39.68 -28.03 -2.25
N VAL A 27 39.92 -28.94 -3.20
CA VAL A 27 39.92 -30.38 -3.00
C VAL A 27 41.31 -30.79 -2.52
N ALA A 28 41.44 -31.18 -1.26
CA ALA A 28 42.63 -31.88 -0.76
C ALA A 28 42.47 -33.39 -1.02
N SER A 29 43.43 -33.97 -1.74
CA SER A 29 43.55 -35.40 -2.05
C SER A 29 43.94 -36.22 -0.82
N LEU A 30 43.20 -37.30 -0.54
CA LEU A 30 43.58 -38.32 0.44
C LEU A 30 44.48 -39.39 -0.21
N PRO A 31 45.51 -39.91 0.48
CA PRO A 31 46.28 -41.05 0.01
C PRO A 31 45.48 -42.36 0.13
N ASN A 32 45.76 -43.24 -0.83
CA ASN A 32 45.13 -44.52 -1.04
C ASN A 32 45.92 -45.60 -0.28
N ASP A 33 45.36 -46.18 0.78
CA ASP A 33 45.92 -47.38 1.42
C ASP A 33 44.85 -48.44 1.67
N SER A 34 45.22 -49.65 1.27
CA SER A 34 44.42 -50.85 1.11
C SER A 34 44.13 -51.62 2.40
N PHE A 35 43.10 -52.47 2.28
CA PHE A 35 42.50 -53.40 3.24
C PHE A 35 43.44 -54.31 4.08
N ASN A 36 42.88 -54.69 5.24
CA ASN A 36 43.08 -55.90 6.07
C ASN A 36 44.20 -55.93 7.11
N ASN A 37 43.83 -55.80 8.38
CA ASN A 37 43.77 -56.94 9.31
C ASN A 37 43.07 -56.58 10.62
N SER A 38 42.02 -57.32 10.96
CA SER A 38 41.45 -57.40 12.31
C SER A 38 42.18 -58.49 13.09
N PRO A 39 42.38 -58.29 14.39
CA PRO A 39 42.14 -59.39 15.32
C PRO A 39 41.24 -58.92 16.47
N TYR A 40 40.24 -59.74 16.75
CA TYR A 40 39.24 -59.59 17.80
C TYR A 40 39.76 -59.09 19.15
N GLY A 41 39.02 -58.15 19.73
CA GLY A 41 39.13 -57.71 21.12
C GLY A 41 37.86 -57.00 21.57
N PHE A 42 36.74 -57.71 21.64
CA PHE A 42 35.52 -57.19 22.28
C PHE A 42 35.74 -57.16 23.79
N ASN A 43 35.96 -55.97 24.37
CA ASN A 43 36.01 -55.79 25.81
C ASN A 43 34.72 -55.14 26.31
N ALA A 44 33.74 -55.97 26.63
CA ALA A 44 32.48 -55.56 27.27
C ALA A 44 32.67 -55.44 28.79
N LYS A 45 33.51 -54.51 29.24
CA LYS A 45 33.56 -54.05 30.64
C LYS A 45 33.89 -52.56 30.66
N ASN A 46 32.83 -51.75 30.55
CA ASN A 46 32.66 -50.40 31.12
C ASN A 46 31.54 -49.63 30.37
N LEU A 47 30.33 -50.21 30.31
CA LEU A 47 29.11 -49.44 30.05
C LEU A 47 28.27 -49.41 31.32
N THR A 48 28.70 -48.59 32.28
CA THR A 48 27.79 -47.94 33.22
C THR A 48 27.88 -46.46 32.93
N THR A 49 27.23 -46.04 31.85
CA THR A 49 26.88 -44.64 31.67
C THR A 49 25.38 -44.60 31.84
N GLU A 50 24.93 -44.12 33.00
CA GLU A 50 23.56 -43.70 33.21
C GLU A 50 23.19 -42.75 32.06
N SER A 51 22.42 -43.26 31.12
CA SER A 51 21.79 -42.46 30.08
C SER A 51 20.76 -41.56 30.77
N SER A 52 21.23 -40.39 31.20
CA SER A 52 20.36 -39.30 31.65
C SER A 52 19.32 -39.02 30.57
N VAL A 53 18.06 -39.00 30.99
CA VAL A 53 16.84 -38.84 30.17
C VAL A 53 16.73 -37.45 29.50
N ASN A 54 17.82 -36.67 29.46
CA ASN A 54 17.78 -35.23 29.16
C ASN A 54 18.16 -34.86 27.72
N ASP A 55 18.53 -35.81 26.85
CA ASP A 55 19.05 -35.47 25.51
C ASP A 55 17.95 -35.25 24.43
N PHE A 56 16.67 -35.43 24.80
CA PHE A 56 15.52 -35.18 23.91
C PHE A 56 15.00 -33.73 23.94
N ASP A 57 15.50 -32.87 24.83
CA ASP A 57 15.04 -31.48 24.96
C ASP A 57 15.77 -30.49 24.01
N SER A 58 16.72 -30.97 23.21
CA SER A 58 17.66 -30.14 22.43
C SER A 58 17.13 -29.62 21.08
N PHE A 59 15.88 -29.90 20.71
CA PHE A 59 15.26 -29.39 19.46
C PHE A 59 14.07 -28.46 19.69
N LYS A 60 14.07 -27.65 20.76
CA LYS A 60 13.16 -26.48 20.83
C LYS A 60 13.59 -25.47 19.78
N LYS A 61 12.98 -25.54 18.58
CA LYS A 61 13.13 -24.57 17.50
C LYS A 61 13.00 -23.15 18.07
N GLU A 62 14.10 -22.39 18.10
CA GLU A 62 14.09 -21.04 18.64
C GLU A 62 13.00 -20.23 17.94
N LYS A 63 12.12 -19.62 18.74
CA LYS A 63 11.00 -18.89 18.17
C LYS A 63 11.57 -17.63 17.50
N PRO A 64 11.33 -17.41 16.19
CA PRO A 64 11.90 -16.26 15.49
C PRO A 64 11.54 -14.96 16.20
N THR A 65 12.56 -14.14 16.45
CA THR A 65 12.44 -12.84 17.09
C THR A 65 12.23 -11.77 16.01
N PRO A 66 11.16 -10.96 16.09
CA PRO A 66 10.93 -9.93 15.09
C PRO A 66 11.84 -8.72 15.33
N PRO A 67 12.05 -7.88 14.30
CA PRO A 67 12.90 -6.69 14.39
C PRO A 67 12.48 -5.67 15.45
N TRP A 68 13.36 -4.70 15.72
CA TRP A 68 13.12 -3.67 16.73
C TRP A 68 11.87 -2.83 16.44
N PHE A 69 11.60 -2.56 15.16
CA PHE A 69 10.47 -1.76 14.68
C PHE A 69 9.11 -2.49 14.77
N VAL A 70 9.13 -3.81 15.03
CA VAL A 70 7.92 -4.58 15.29
C VAL A 70 7.57 -4.48 16.77
N LYS A 71 6.43 -3.85 17.08
CA LYS A 71 5.97 -3.57 18.45
C LYS A 71 4.51 -4.01 18.62
N ARG A 72 4.03 -4.10 19.86
CA ARG A 72 2.69 -4.64 20.14
C ARG A 72 1.59 -3.69 19.65
N PHE A 73 1.71 -2.42 19.98
CA PHE A 73 0.89 -1.34 19.47
C PHE A 73 1.81 -0.23 18.97
N ARG A 74 1.44 0.40 17.87
CA ARG A 74 2.09 1.62 17.37
C ARG A 74 1.01 2.59 16.94
N ILE A 75 1.12 3.84 17.40
CA ILE A 75 0.28 4.94 16.97
C ILE A 75 1.20 5.93 16.28
N THR A 76 0.81 6.38 15.09
CA THR A 76 1.58 7.29 14.26
C THR A 76 0.70 8.48 13.90
N ALA A 77 1.29 9.67 13.96
CA ALA A 77 0.65 10.93 13.58
C ALA A 77 1.63 11.78 12.78
N GLY A 78 1.15 12.53 11.79
CA GLY A 78 2.04 13.31 10.94
C GLY A 78 1.35 14.22 9.94
N ILE A 79 2.16 14.74 9.04
CA ILE A 79 1.74 15.58 7.92
C ILE A 79 2.07 14.89 6.59
N PHE A 80 1.14 14.97 5.66
CA PHE A 80 1.21 14.36 4.34
C PHE A 80 1.04 15.44 3.28
N PHE A 81 1.85 15.37 2.21
CA PHE A 81 1.83 16.33 1.10
C PHE A 81 1.45 15.66 -0.22
N PRO A 82 0.18 15.25 -0.39
CA PRO A 82 -0.25 14.57 -1.60
C PRO A 82 -0.31 15.50 -2.80
N ILE A 83 0.19 14.98 -3.92
CA ILE A 83 -0.01 15.48 -5.27
C ILE A 83 -1.12 14.65 -5.89
N ASN A 84 -2.20 15.30 -6.33
CA ASN A 84 -3.42 14.68 -6.81
C ASN A 84 -3.52 14.79 -8.34
N ASN A 85 -4.17 13.81 -8.94
CA ASN A 85 -4.57 13.82 -10.35
C ASN A 85 -5.97 13.19 -10.46
N THR A 86 -6.94 13.96 -10.96
CA THR A 86 -8.36 13.60 -10.94
C THR A 86 -8.97 13.82 -12.31
N LYS A 87 -9.48 12.73 -12.90
CA LYS A 87 -10.22 12.74 -14.17
C LYS A 87 -11.55 12.06 -13.97
N VAL A 88 -12.61 12.78 -14.35
CA VAL A 88 -13.99 12.31 -14.26
C VAL A 88 -14.65 12.47 -15.60
N GLU A 89 -15.44 11.48 -16.00
CA GLU A 89 -16.28 11.58 -17.17
C GLU A 89 -17.62 10.93 -16.85
N VAL A 90 -18.69 11.66 -17.14
CA VAL A 90 -20.07 11.22 -16.89
C VAL A 90 -20.80 11.29 -18.22
N GLY A 91 -21.23 10.14 -18.73
CA GLY A 91 -22.05 10.06 -19.94
C GLY A 91 -23.48 10.51 -19.70
N ASN A 92 -24.13 11.00 -20.76
CA ASN A 92 -25.53 11.43 -20.73
C ASN A 92 -26.49 10.29 -21.10
N GLU A 93 -27.81 10.50 -20.93
CA GLU A 93 -28.86 9.52 -21.24
C GLU A 93 -28.90 9.09 -22.74
N SER A 94 -28.20 9.80 -23.63
CA SER A 94 -28.17 9.56 -25.07
C SER A 94 -27.08 8.59 -25.53
N ASN A 95 -26.42 7.87 -24.62
CA ASN A 95 -25.41 6.85 -24.93
C ASN A 95 -24.14 7.40 -25.63
N THR A 96 -23.91 8.70 -25.54
CA THR A 96 -22.69 9.38 -26.01
C THR A 96 -21.77 9.69 -24.83
N PHE A 97 -20.45 9.57 -25.02
CA PHE A 97 -19.46 10.03 -24.05
C PHE A 97 -19.76 11.49 -23.66
N GLY A 98 -19.75 11.77 -22.36
CA GLY A 98 -19.78 13.16 -21.87
C GLY A 98 -18.40 13.79 -21.97
N THR A 99 -18.28 15.05 -21.56
CA THR A 99 -16.99 15.72 -21.51
C THR A 99 -16.12 15.13 -20.41
N THR A 100 -14.90 14.67 -20.73
CA THR A 100 -13.90 14.36 -19.70
C THR A 100 -13.47 15.66 -19.01
N ILE A 101 -13.62 15.71 -17.68
CA ILE A 101 -13.26 16.83 -16.82
C ILE A 101 -11.99 16.45 -16.05
N ASP A 102 -10.89 17.15 -16.34
CA ASP A 102 -9.68 17.15 -15.53
C ASP A 102 -9.81 18.24 -14.46
N PHE A 103 -9.81 17.87 -13.18
CA PHE A 103 -10.09 18.85 -12.13
C PHE A 103 -8.97 19.89 -12.04
N GLU A 104 -7.74 19.49 -12.29
CA GLU A 104 -6.61 20.38 -12.15
C GLU A 104 -6.49 21.32 -13.35
N ASP A 105 -6.70 20.79 -14.55
CA ASP A 105 -6.50 21.54 -15.79
C ASP A 105 -7.77 22.28 -16.25
N ASP A 106 -8.98 21.72 -16.06
CA ASP A 106 -10.25 22.33 -16.50
C ASP A 106 -10.99 23.12 -15.41
N LEU A 107 -10.82 22.73 -14.12
CA LEU A 107 -11.47 23.39 -12.98
C LEU A 107 -10.48 24.15 -12.09
N GLY A 108 -9.20 24.21 -12.48
CA GLY A 108 -8.16 25.00 -11.78
C GLY A 108 -7.73 24.47 -10.42
N PHE A 109 -8.04 23.22 -10.07
CA PHE A 109 -7.65 22.66 -8.77
C PHE A 109 -6.13 22.61 -8.60
N ARG A 110 -5.68 22.94 -7.39
CA ARG A 110 -4.29 22.73 -7.01
C ARG A 110 -3.97 21.23 -6.95
N LYS A 111 -2.88 20.83 -7.62
CA LYS A 111 -2.32 19.47 -7.59
C LYS A 111 -1.86 19.10 -6.17
N SER A 112 -1.15 19.99 -5.49
CA SER A 112 -0.61 19.75 -4.15
C SER A 112 -1.56 20.19 -3.03
N THR A 113 -1.62 19.37 -1.99
CA THR A 113 -2.38 19.64 -0.76
C THR A 113 -1.52 19.27 0.46
N THR A 114 -1.94 19.73 1.64
CA THR A 114 -1.33 19.35 2.92
C THR A 114 -2.42 18.80 3.81
N THR A 115 -2.18 17.65 4.42
CA THR A 115 -3.16 17.03 5.32
C THR A 115 -2.50 16.34 6.49
N PHE A 116 -3.31 16.07 7.52
CA PHE A 116 -2.93 15.25 8.65
C PHE A 116 -3.05 13.77 8.29
N LEU A 117 -2.12 12.96 8.81
CA LEU A 117 -2.17 11.51 8.71
C LEU A 117 -2.20 10.87 10.09
N ALA A 118 -2.97 9.81 10.25
CA ALA A 118 -2.96 8.95 11.43
C ALA A 118 -2.89 7.47 11.03
N ASP A 119 -2.07 6.72 11.75
CA ASP A 119 -1.97 5.26 11.63
C ASP A 119 -2.01 4.62 13.02
N LEU A 120 -2.68 3.48 13.10
CA LEU A 120 -2.68 2.59 14.26
C LEU A 120 -2.36 1.18 13.77
N GLN A 121 -1.28 0.63 14.31
CA GLN A 121 -0.90 -0.75 14.10
C GLN A 121 -1.06 -1.54 15.40
N TRP A 122 -1.76 -2.66 15.31
CA TRP A 122 -1.90 -3.65 16.36
C TRP A 122 -1.31 -4.98 15.93
N ARG A 123 -0.24 -5.39 16.61
CA ARG A 123 0.39 -6.70 16.42
C ARG A 123 -0.31 -7.76 17.26
N ILE A 124 -1.37 -8.36 16.74
CA ILE A 124 -2.23 -9.36 17.39
C ILE A 124 -1.43 -10.57 17.90
N SER A 125 -0.47 -11.06 17.12
CA SER A 125 0.36 -12.23 17.45
C SER A 125 1.82 -12.05 16.97
N ARG A 126 2.67 -13.09 17.08
CA ARG A 126 4.02 -13.08 16.49
C ARG A 126 4.01 -12.74 15.00
N ARG A 127 2.95 -13.10 14.28
CA ARG A 127 2.88 -13.02 12.82
C ARG A 127 1.71 -12.19 12.31
N SER A 128 0.64 -12.10 13.08
CA SER A 128 -0.58 -11.39 12.69
C SER A 128 -0.53 -9.95 13.14
N ARG A 129 -0.84 -9.04 12.21
CA ARG A 129 -1.02 -7.60 12.47
C ARG A 129 -2.32 -7.09 11.87
N LEU A 130 -2.85 -6.04 12.47
CA LEU A 130 -3.95 -5.24 11.95
C LEU A 130 -3.49 -3.79 11.89
N ASP A 131 -3.78 -3.13 10.77
CA ASP A 131 -3.40 -1.75 10.54
C ASP A 131 -4.65 -0.93 10.18
N LEU A 132 -4.76 0.26 10.77
CA LEU A 132 -5.81 1.24 10.50
C LEU A 132 -5.15 2.57 10.15
N ASN A 133 -5.37 3.06 8.93
CA ASN A 133 -4.85 4.33 8.46
C ASN A 133 -5.99 5.29 8.13
N TYR A 134 -5.78 6.57 8.40
CA TYR A 134 -6.73 7.63 8.10
C TYR A 134 -6.03 8.92 7.69
N PHE A 135 -6.56 9.56 6.65
CA PHE A 135 -6.29 10.95 6.31
C PHE A 135 -7.42 11.46 5.40
N ASN A 136 -7.53 12.78 5.28
CA ASN A 136 -8.53 13.43 4.46
C ASN A 136 -7.87 14.36 3.43
N LEU A 137 -8.53 14.59 2.30
CA LEU A 137 -8.08 15.45 1.23
C LEU A 137 -9.21 16.41 0.91
N ASN A 138 -9.07 17.64 1.36
CA ASN A 138 -10.05 18.69 1.12
C ASN A 138 -9.47 19.66 0.11
N ARG A 139 -10.15 19.82 -1.03
CA ARG A 139 -9.69 20.69 -2.11
C ARG A 139 -10.83 21.57 -2.57
N SER A 140 -10.50 22.82 -2.89
CA SER A 140 -11.41 23.76 -3.51
C SER A 140 -10.67 24.55 -4.58
N SER A 141 -11.44 25.12 -5.51
CA SER A 141 -10.95 25.94 -6.60
C SER A 141 -11.98 27.01 -6.94
N PHE A 142 -11.49 28.17 -7.37
CA PHE A 142 -12.28 29.19 -8.06
C PHE A 142 -11.64 29.38 -9.44
N HIS A 143 -12.40 29.17 -10.51
CA HIS A 143 -11.85 29.15 -11.86
C HIS A 143 -12.83 29.66 -12.91
N THR A 144 -12.34 30.43 -13.87
CA THR A 144 -13.09 30.82 -15.06
C THR A 144 -12.95 29.72 -16.12
N LEU A 145 -14.06 29.11 -16.51
CA LEU A 145 -14.06 27.96 -17.42
C LEU A 145 -13.51 28.30 -18.82
N GLN A 146 -12.66 27.43 -19.35
CA GLN A 146 -12.10 27.54 -20.71
C GLN A 146 -12.83 26.70 -21.76
N LYS A 147 -13.84 25.92 -21.34
CA LYS A 147 -14.71 25.10 -22.18
C LYS A 147 -16.03 24.87 -21.47
N ASP A 148 -17.02 24.38 -22.22
CA ASP A 148 -18.28 23.94 -21.63
C ASP A 148 -18.06 22.65 -20.82
N ILE A 149 -18.61 22.62 -19.61
CA ILE A 149 -18.54 21.48 -18.70
C ILE A 149 -19.95 21.00 -18.40
N GLU A 150 -20.23 19.76 -18.77
CA GLU A 150 -21.48 19.08 -18.38
C GLU A 150 -21.25 18.39 -17.04
N PHE A 151 -22.01 18.79 -16.02
CA PHE A 151 -21.96 18.17 -14.70
C PHE A 151 -23.38 17.98 -14.18
N LYS A 152 -23.74 16.72 -13.93
CA LYS A 152 -25.11 16.29 -13.65
C LYS A 152 -26.10 16.78 -14.72
N ASP A 153 -27.08 17.59 -14.31
CA ASP A 153 -28.21 18.04 -15.12
C ASP A 153 -27.96 19.43 -15.73
N HIS A 154 -26.81 20.05 -15.43
CA HIS A 154 -26.46 21.40 -15.88
C HIS A 154 -25.20 21.42 -16.76
N THR A 155 -25.24 22.32 -17.75
CA THR A 155 -24.08 22.67 -18.57
C THR A 155 -23.55 24.02 -18.09
N TYR A 156 -22.33 24.03 -17.58
CA TYR A 156 -21.58 25.21 -17.19
C TYR A 156 -20.84 25.73 -18.42
N THR A 157 -21.24 26.90 -18.93
CA THR A 157 -20.71 27.43 -20.19
C THR A 157 -19.32 28.02 -20.03
N ILE A 158 -18.53 28.02 -21.09
CA ILE A 158 -17.25 28.71 -21.19
C ILE A 158 -17.35 30.18 -20.72
N ASN A 159 -16.29 30.69 -20.09
CA ASN A 159 -16.18 32.01 -19.45
C ASN A 159 -17.07 32.22 -18.21
N SER A 160 -17.66 31.15 -17.67
CA SER A 160 -18.34 31.20 -16.37
C SER A 160 -17.32 31.10 -15.23
N ASP A 161 -17.48 31.91 -14.20
CA ASP A 161 -16.73 31.78 -12.95
C ASP A 161 -17.39 30.73 -12.07
N VAL A 162 -16.66 29.66 -11.73
CA VAL A 162 -17.19 28.56 -10.93
C VAL A 162 -16.37 28.32 -9.66
N ASP A 163 -17.08 28.03 -8.58
CA ASP A 163 -16.52 27.53 -7.33
C ASP A 163 -16.69 26.01 -7.27
N ALA A 164 -15.59 25.27 -7.27
CA ALA A 164 -15.62 23.82 -7.24
C ALA A 164 -14.95 23.28 -5.96
N PHE A 165 -15.46 22.16 -5.44
CA PHE A 165 -14.84 21.46 -4.31
C PHE A 165 -14.77 19.96 -4.54
N PHE A 166 -13.74 19.33 -3.95
CA PHE A 166 -13.57 17.89 -3.90
C PHE A 166 -12.97 17.48 -2.56
N ASN A 167 -13.83 16.95 -1.69
CA ASN A 167 -13.47 16.54 -0.33
C ASN A 167 -13.53 15.02 -0.23
N THR A 168 -12.45 14.39 0.21
CA THR A 168 -12.36 12.93 0.30
C THR A 168 -11.75 12.49 1.62
N ASN A 169 -12.45 11.61 2.34
CA ASN A 169 -11.95 10.92 3.52
C ASN A 169 -11.50 9.52 3.13
N ILE A 170 -10.30 9.13 3.54
CA ILE A 170 -9.71 7.85 3.19
C ILE A 170 -9.43 7.08 4.47
N TYR A 171 -10.01 5.89 4.55
CA TYR A 171 -9.76 4.93 5.62
C TYR A 171 -9.16 3.68 5.01
N LEU A 172 -8.07 3.15 5.56
CA LEU A 172 -7.54 1.85 5.19
C LEU A 172 -7.55 0.94 6.41
N ILE A 173 -8.21 -0.20 6.28
CA ILE A 173 -8.18 -1.29 7.26
C ILE A 173 -7.49 -2.47 6.59
N SER A 174 -6.45 -3.02 7.21
CA SER A 174 -5.78 -4.21 6.67
C SER A 174 -5.40 -5.22 7.73
N TYR A 175 -5.41 -6.49 7.33
CA TYR A 175 -4.89 -7.61 8.10
C TYR A 175 -3.65 -8.16 7.39
N GLY A 176 -2.56 -8.33 8.14
CA GLY A 176 -1.31 -8.85 7.65
C GLY A 176 -0.88 -10.13 8.37
N TYR A 177 -0.28 -11.05 7.62
CA TYR A 177 0.36 -12.25 8.15
C TYR A 177 1.83 -12.34 7.71
N ALA A 178 2.75 -12.31 8.68
CA ALA A 178 4.18 -12.49 8.45
C ALA A 178 4.49 -13.98 8.23
N PHE A 179 4.93 -14.33 7.02
CA PHE A 179 5.41 -15.68 6.73
C PHE A 179 6.92 -15.82 6.98
N LEU A 180 7.63 -14.70 6.97
CA LEU A 180 9.07 -14.66 7.20
C LEU A 180 9.39 -13.62 8.30
N THR A 181 10.03 -14.07 9.37
CA THR A 181 10.39 -13.25 10.53
C THR A 181 11.82 -13.56 10.95
N ASN A 182 12.65 -12.53 11.03
CA ASN A 182 14.05 -12.58 11.45
C ASN A 182 14.38 -11.35 12.32
N PRO A 183 15.41 -11.38 13.18
CA PRO A 183 15.86 -10.19 13.91
C PRO A 183 16.08 -8.93 13.05
N LYS A 184 16.49 -9.07 11.78
CA LYS A 184 16.76 -7.92 10.89
C LYS A 184 15.62 -7.57 9.94
N TYR A 185 14.77 -8.53 9.56
CA TYR A 185 13.75 -8.29 8.55
C TYR A 185 12.47 -9.05 8.83
N GLU A 186 11.40 -8.54 8.25
CA GLU A 186 10.10 -9.18 8.28
C GLU A 186 9.39 -8.99 6.95
N LEU A 187 8.71 -10.04 6.49
CA LEU A 187 7.94 -10.04 5.25
C LEU A 187 6.63 -10.80 5.46
N GLY A 188 5.57 -10.28 4.88
CA GLY A 188 4.23 -10.85 5.02
C GLY A 188 3.32 -10.55 3.84
N LEU A 189 2.21 -11.27 3.82
CA LEU A 189 1.07 -10.98 2.96
C LEU A 189 0.07 -10.10 3.72
N MET A 190 -0.73 -9.34 3.00
CA MET A 190 -1.85 -8.57 3.56
C MET A 190 -3.07 -8.62 2.67
N ILE A 191 -4.22 -8.46 3.30
CA ILE A 191 -5.50 -8.14 2.67
C ILE A 191 -6.04 -6.88 3.34
N GLY A 192 -6.56 -5.96 2.53
CA GLY A 192 -7.03 -4.67 3.01
C GLY A 192 -8.29 -4.21 2.30
N VAL A 193 -8.84 -3.12 2.81
CA VAL A 193 -9.89 -2.34 2.16
C VAL A 193 -9.62 -0.86 2.37
N HIS A 194 -9.49 -0.13 1.27
CA HIS A 194 -9.49 1.31 1.24
C HIS A 194 -10.94 1.78 1.10
N VAL A 195 -11.47 2.52 2.07
CA VAL A 195 -12.81 3.10 2.01
C VAL A 195 -12.66 4.58 1.71
N LEU A 196 -13.05 4.97 0.51
CA LEU A 196 -13.04 6.35 0.05
C LEU A 196 -14.46 6.90 0.22
N LYS A 197 -14.60 7.97 0.99
CA LYS A 197 -15.84 8.74 1.09
C LYS A 197 -15.60 10.11 0.51
N SER A 198 -16.17 10.36 -0.66
CA SER A 198 -15.91 11.55 -1.47
C SER A 198 -17.18 12.36 -1.67
N ASP A 199 -17.01 13.67 -1.71
CA ASP A 199 -18.03 14.65 -2.03
C ASP A 199 -17.45 15.65 -3.02
N VAL A 200 -18.11 15.80 -4.16
CA VAL A 200 -17.70 16.71 -5.25
C VAL A 200 -18.83 17.68 -5.53
N GLY A 201 -18.52 18.94 -5.79
CA GLY A 201 -19.54 19.86 -6.30
C GLY A 201 -18.97 21.04 -7.08
N ILE A 202 -19.86 21.63 -7.89
CA ILE A 202 -19.60 22.83 -8.70
C ILE A 202 -20.74 23.81 -8.43
N ASN A 203 -20.36 25.03 -8.08
CA ASN A 203 -21.25 26.16 -7.88
C ASN A 203 -20.98 27.21 -8.95
N PHE A 204 -22.04 27.84 -9.43
CA PHE A 204 -21.97 28.98 -10.33
C PHE A 204 -22.89 30.08 -9.81
N GLU A 205 -22.38 31.31 -9.74
CA GLU A 205 -23.16 32.50 -9.46
C GLU A 205 -23.04 33.46 -10.65
N GLY A 206 -24.15 33.67 -11.37
CA GLY A 206 -24.17 34.62 -12.48
C GLY A 206 -24.09 36.08 -12.00
N ASN A 207 -23.49 36.96 -12.82
CA ASN A 207 -23.37 38.41 -12.56
C ASN A 207 -24.72 39.13 -12.32
N THR A 208 -25.83 38.51 -12.68
CA THR A 208 -27.18 38.95 -12.32
C THR A 208 -27.76 37.88 -11.41
N ALA A 209 -28.24 38.25 -10.21
CA ALA A 209 -28.68 37.35 -9.13
C ALA A 209 -29.88 36.41 -9.43
N SER A 210 -30.17 36.15 -10.71
CA SER A 210 -31.29 35.35 -11.22
C SER A 210 -30.87 33.97 -11.75
N ILE A 211 -29.57 33.66 -11.85
CA ILE A 211 -29.09 32.33 -12.27
C ILE A 211 -27.97 31.89 -11.33
N SER A 212 -28.26 30.89 -10.49
CA SER A 212 -27.25 30.18 -9.70
C SER A 212 -27.49 28.67 -9.81
N TYR A 213 -26.39 27.92 -9.93
CA TYR A 213 -26.40 26.46 -9.95
C TYR A 213 -25.53 25.94 -8.79
N ASN A 214 -26.01 24.92 -8.09
CA ASN A 214 -25.27 24.24 -7.03
C ASN A 214 -25.51 22.75 -7.19
N ASP A 215 -24.53 22.06 -7.78
CA ASP A 215 -24.57 20.63 -7.98
C ASP A 215 -23.50 19.95 -7.14
N SER A 216 -23.92 19.01 -6.28
CA SER A 216 -23.01 18.18 -5.49
C SER A 216 -23.36 16.69 -5.52
N PHE A 217 -22.35 15.83 -5.63
CA PHE A 217 -22.51 14.37 -5.68
C PHE A 217 -21.56 13.71 -4.68
N GLY A 218 -22.12 12.94 -3.75
CA GLY A 218 -21.37 12.13 -2.81
C GLY A 218 -21.32 10.66 -3.23
N PHE A 219 -20.16 10.03 -3.07
CA PHE A 219 -20.01 8.58 -3.27
C PHE A 219 -19.13 7.94 -2.20
N THR A 220 -19.37 6.66 -1.95
CA THR A 220 -18.50 5.82 -1.11
C THR A 220 -18.02 4.64 -1.93
N ALA A 221 -16.69 4.52 -2.08
CA ALA A 221 -16.06 3.42 -2.79
C ALA A 221 -15.27 2.54 -1.81
N PRO A 222 -15.80 1.35 -1.46
CA PRO A 222 -15.01 0.32 -0.78
C PRO A 222 -14.13 -0.39 -1.81
N LEU A 223 -12.83 -0.26 -1.63
CA LEU A 223 -11.79 -0.69 -2.54
C LEU A 223 -10.95 -1.78 -1.86
N PRO A 224 -11.37 -3.06 -1.90
CA PRO A 224 -10.58 -4.15 -1.35
C PRO A 224 -9.26 -4.27 -2.12
N ASP A 225 -8.24 -4.81 -1.46
CA ASP A 225 -6.97 -5.14 -2.09
C ASP A 225 -6.22 -6.26 -1.37
N ILE A 226 -5.26 -6.82 -2.07
CA ILE A 226 -4.32 -7.79 -1.53
C ILE A 226 -2.91 -7.34 -1.86
N GLY A 227 -1.96 -7.64 -0.99
CA GLY A 227 -0.62 -7.12 -1.12
C GLY A 227 0.42 -7.86 -0.33
N ILE A 228 1.63 -7.32 -0.41
CA ILE A 228 2.76 -7.73 0.40
C ILE A 228 3.22 -6.55 1.24
N TRP A 229 3.83 -6.85 2.37
CA TRP A 229 4.44 -5.86 3.23
C TRP A 229 5.74 -6.41 3.78
N GLY A 230 6.64 -5.50 4.15
CA GLY A 230 7.86 -5.89 4.82
C GLY A 230 8.62 -4.71 5.42
N GLY A 231 9.71 -5.06 6.07
CA GLY A 231 10.64 -4.08 6.59
C GLY A 231 12.01 -4.69 6.85
N TYR A 232 13.01 -3.83 6.87
CA TYR A 232 14.41 -4.19 7.10
C TYR A 232 15.05 -3.19 8.06
N ALA A 233 15.68 -3.69 9.13
CA ALA A 233 16.46 -2.91 10.08
C ALA A 233 17.91 -2.84 9.58
N PHE A 234 18.32 -1.63 9.17
CA PHE A 234 19.72 -1.37 8.80
C PHE A 234 20.62 -1.33 10.03
N THR A 235 20.11 -0.77 11.13
CA THR A 235 20.78 -0.69 12.42
C THR A 235 19.76 -0.94 13.55
N ASP A 236 20.21 -0.88 14.80
CA ASP A 236 19.35 -0.99 15.97
C ASP A 236 18.39 0.20 16.15
N ARG A 237 18.48 1.24 15.29
CA ARG A 237 17.62 2.43 15.34
C ARG A 237 17.07 2.86 13.97
N LEU A 238 17.67 2.41 12.86
CA LEU A 238 17.26 2.79 11.51
C LEU A 238 16.66 1.60 10.79
N ALA A 239 15.47 1.77 10.23
CA ALA A 239 14.77 0.75 9.47
C ALA A 239 14.00 1.35 8.29
N ILE A 240 13.73 0.53 7.28
CA ILE A 240 12.74 0.82 6.25
C ILE A 240 11.54 -0.11 6.45
N ASN A 241 10.34 0.41 6.21
CA ASN A 241 9.13 -0.37 6.09
C ASN A 241 8.46 -0.05 4.74
N GLY A 242 7.59 -0.94 4.30
CA GLY A 242 6.76 -0.65 3.14
C GLY A 242 5.72 -1.72 2.86
N ASN A 243 4.79 -1.36 1.99
CA ASN A 243 3.79 -2.25 1.45
C ASN A 243 3.42 -1.86 0.02
N ILE A 244 2.95 -2.84 -0.73
CA ILE A 244 2.35 -2.66 -2.05
C ILE A 244 1.16 -3.59 -2.14
N SER A 245 0.02 -3.04 -2.56
CA SER A 245 -1.21 -3.80 -2.78
C SER A 245 -1.79 -3.50 -4.16
N TYR A 246 -2.56 -4.47 -4.64
CA TYR A 246 -3.15 -4.43 -5.97
C TYR A 246 -4.48 -5.17 -5.97
N LEU A 247 -5.42 -4.65 -6.74
CA LEU A 247 -6.61 -5.39 -7.12
C LEU A 247 -7.05 -4.99 -8.53
N SER A 248 -7.52 -5.97 -9.30
CA SER A 248 -8.26 -5.75 -10.53
C SER A 248 -9.48 -6.65 -10.49
N VAL A 249 -10.66 -6.05 -10.63
CA VAL A 249 -11.94 -6.75 -10.57
C VAL A 249 -12.79 -6.29 -11.74
N LYS A 250 -13.38 -7.26 -12.44
CA LYS A 250 -14.39 -7.03 -13.45
C LYS A 250 -15.67 -7.73 -13.03
N ILE A 251 -16.71 -6.97 -12.70
CA ILE A 251 -18.02 -7.49 -12.30
C ILE A 251 -19.06 -6.89 -13.24
N ASP A 252 -19.72 -7.76 -14.01
CA ASP A 252 -20.69 -7.37 -15.04
C ASP A 252 -20.10 -6.32 -15.98
N ASN A 253 -20.57 -5.08 -15.84
CA ASN A 253 -20.18 -3.96 -16.66
C ASN A 253 -19.33 -2.92 -15.91
N ILE A 254 -18.70 -3.33 -14.80
CA ILE A 254 -17.79 -2.48 -14.01
C ILE A 254 -16.40 -3.11 -14.03
N ASP A 255 -15.42 -2.37 -14.53
CA ASP A 255 -13.99 -2.69 -14.46
C ASP A 255 -13.33 -1.74 -13.45
N GLY A 256 -12.74 -2.32 -12.40
CA GLY A 256 -12.08 -1.60 -11.32
C GLY A 256 -10.63 -2.06 -11.18
N LYS A 257 -9.70 -1.12 -11.16
CA LYS A 257 -8.28 -1.38 -10.93
C LYS A 257 -7.73 -0.44 -9.86
N ILE A 258 -6.92 -0.98 -8.97
CA ILE A 258 -6.37 -0.26 -7.81
C ILE A 258 -4.93 -0.70 -7.60
N ILE A 259 -4.05 0.27 -7.38
CA ILE A 259 -2.69 0.03 -6.89
C ILE A 259 -2.41 1.01 -5.76
N SER A 260 -1.97 0.48 -4.63
CA SER A 260 -1.54 1.28 -3.49
C SER A 260 -0.13 0.87 -3.09
N TYR A 261 0.66 1.84 -2.62
CA TYR A 261 2.02 1.61 -2.18
C TYR A 261 2.41 2.61 -1.11
N ASN A 262 3.23 2.15 -0.18
CA ASN A 262 3.84 2.98 0.85
C ASN A 262 5.26 2.47 1.13
N ALA A 263 6.19 3.40 1.34
CA ALA A 263 7.52 3.12 1.83
C ALA A 263 7.92 4.19 2.83
N SER A 264 8.44 3.79 3.99
CA SER A 264 8.87 4.75 5.01
C SER A 264 10.20 4.38 5.65
N LEU A 265 11.10 5.36 5.72
CA LEU A 265 12.34 5.28 6.49
C LEU A 265 12.05 5.74 7.92
N MET A 266 12.37 4.90 8.90
CA MET A 266 12.07 5.08 10.32
C MET A 266 13.37 5.20 11.12
N TYR A 267 13.46 6.21 11.99
CA TYR A 267 14.59 6.40 12.91
C TYR A 267 14.09 6.47 14.36
N GLU A 268 14.50 5.50 15.20
CA GLU A 268 14.21 5.47 16.64
C GLU A 268 15.07 6.52 17.36
N ILE A 269 14.44 7.65 17.71
CA ILE A 269 15.10 8.76 18.41
C ILE A 269 15.34 8.37 19.87
N ILE A 270 14.31 7.83 20.50
CA ILE A 270 14.31 7.30 21.87
C ILE A 270 13.59 5.95 21.80
N LYS A 271 13.90 5.05 22.72
CA LYS A 271 13.20 3.78 22.82
C LYS A 271 11.68 4.00 22.74
N SER A 272 11.02 3.30 21.82
CA SER A 272 9.58 3.41 21.56
C SER A 272 9.09 4.68 20.85
N LEU A 273 9.95 5.62 20.50
CA LEU A 273 9.60 6.83 19.75
C LEU A 273 10.45 6.94 18.48
N ASP A 274 9.80 6.92 17.33
CA ASP A 274 10.45 7.01 16.02
C ASP A 274 9.94 8.18 15.18
N LEU A 275 10.83 8.77 14.39
CA LEU A 275 10.51 9.72 13.33
C LEU A 275 10.57 8.98 12.00
N SER A 276 9.60 9.24 11.13
CA SER A 276 9.46 8.55 9.86
C SER A 276 9.28 9.51 8.69
N LEU A 277 10.09 9.32 7.65
CA LEU A 277 9.93 9.94 6.33
C LEU A 277 9.32 8.91 5.39
N GLY A 278 8.11 9.16 4.92
CA GLY A 278 7.33 8.25 4.08
C GLY A 278 7.09 8.77 2.68
N TYR A 279 6.79 7.86 1.77
CA TYR A 279 6.21 8.14 0.46
C TYR A 279 5.06 7.17 0.22
N THR A 280 3.86 7.72 0.05
CA THR A 280 2.62 6.95 -0.12
C THR A 280 1.95 7.35 -1.41
N GLY A 281 1.33 6.39 -2.08
CA GLY A 281 0.45 6.68 -3.21
C GLY A 281 -0.64 5.64 -3.40
N LEU A 282 -1.71 6.07 -4.05
CA LEU A 282 -2.83 5.24 -4.46
C LEU A 282 -3.29 5.73 -5.82
N ASN A 283 -3.55 4.81 -6.73
CA ASN A 283 -4.21 5.09 -7.99
C ASN A 283 -5.34 4.09 -8.15
N PHE A 284 -6.53 4.58 -8.48
CA PHE A 284 -7.60 3.71 -8.94
C PHE A 284 -8.26 4.24 -10.20
N THR A 285 -8.87 3.31 -10.92
CA THR A 285 -9.65 3.57 -12.11
C THR A 285 -10.88 2.69 -12.03
N ILE A 286 -12.03 3.31 -12.25
CA ILE A 286 -13.33 2.65 -12.35
C ILE A 286 -13.93 3.06 -13.70
N ASP A 287 -14.27 2.07 -14.49
CA ASP A 287 -15.06 2.19 -15.72
C ASP A 287 -16.36 1.42 -15.49
N ALA A 288 -17.50 2.11 -15.59
CA ALA A 288 -18.82 1.56 -15.34
C ALA A 288 -19.73 1.83 -16.53
N GLN A 289 -20.37 0.78 -17.06
CA GLN A 289 -21.32 0.88 -18.17
C GLN A 289 -22.66 0.26 -17.77
N LYS A 290 -23.71 1.03 -17.47
CA LYS A 290 -25.00 0.45 -17.05
C LYS A 290 -26.17 1.13 -17.74
N ASN A 291 -26.98 0.33 -18.46
CA ASN A 291 -28.26 0.73 -19.04
C ASN A 291 -28.21 2.11 -19.74
N ASN A 292 -27.29 2.25 -20.69
CA ASN A 292 -27.02 3.46 -21.47
C ASN A 292 -26.30 4.62 -20.76
N ALA A 293 -25.99 4.50 -19.47
CA ALA A 293 -25.10 5.41 -18.76
C ALA A 293 -23.68 4.83 -18.71
N GLN A 294 -22.69 5.62 -19.14
CA GLN A 294 -21.26 5.29 -19.02
C GLN A 294 -20.64 6.26 -18.02
N GLY A 295 -19.81 5.77 -17.12
CA GLY A 295 -19.13 6.56 -16.10
C GLY A 295 -17.70 6.13 -15.95
N TYR A 296 -16.78 7.09 -16.01
CA TYR A 296 -15.36 6.86 -15.84
C TYR A 296 -14.83 7.75 -14.73
N LEU A 297 -14.16 7.13 -13.76
CA LEU A 297 -13.49 7.82 -12.68
C LEU A 297 -12.06 7.30 -12.57
N LYS A 298 -11.10 8.21 -12.77
CA LYS A 298 -9.71 7.96 -12.49
C LYS A 298 -9.22 8.99 -11.49
N TRP A 299 -8.82 8.50 -10.33
CA TRP A 299 -8.26 9.35 -9.30
C TRP A 299 -7.04 8.68 -8.66
N GLY A 300 -6.04 9.50 -8.37
CA GLY A 300 -4.87 9.07 -7.65
C GLY A 300 -4.19 10.20 -6.90
N TYR A 301 -3.45 9.82 -5.87
CA TYR A 301 -2.54 10.69 -5.16
C TYR A 301 -1.20 10.00 -4.94
N ASN A 302 -0.14 10.78 -4.81
CA ASN A 302 1.13 10.32 -4.29
C ASN A 302 1.87 11.48 -3.61
N GLY A 303 2.69 11.20 -2.61
CA GLY A 303 3.46 12.27 -2.00
C GLY A 303 4.33 11.82 -0.83
N PRO A 304 5.20 12.73 -0.36
CA PRO A 304 5.96 12.51 0.85
C PRO A 304 5.13 12.78 2.10
N SER A 305 5.50 12.12 3.20
CA SER A 305 4.94 12.35 4.53
C SER A 305 6.04 12.44 5.57
N LEU A 306 5.83 13.25 6.61
CA LEU A 306 6.65 13.29 7.81
C LEU A 306 5.79 12.93 9.01
N SER A 307 6.22 11.98 9.82
CA SER A 307 5.41 11.47 10.93
C SER A 307 6.25 11.06 12.13
N VAL A 308 5.61 11.04 13.29
CA VAL A 308 6.17 10.52 14.54
C VAL A 308 5.32 9.33 14.98
N SER A 309 5.95 8.27 15.44
CA SER A 309 5.27 7.11 15.99
C SER A 309 5.66 6.85 17.44
N TYR A 310 4.68 6.45 18.24
CA TYR A 310 4.90 5.94 19.58
C TYR A 310 4.46 4.48 19.68
N SER A 311 5.35 3.65 20.21
CA SER A 311 5.18 2.21 20.28
C SER A 311 5.11 1.71 21.72
N PHE A 312 4.09 0.93 22.06
CA PHE A 312 3.88 0.47 23.44
C PHE A 312 3.32 -0.97 23.51
N GLY A 313 3.25 -1.49 24.73
CA GLY A 313 2.80 -2.84 25.04
C GLY A 313 3.92 -3.88 25.05
N LYS A 314 3.77 -4.91 25.89
CA LYS A 314 4.73 -6.02 25.99
C LYS A 314 4.66 -6.89 24.73
N LYS A 315 5.82 -7.30 24.20
CA LYS A 315 5.94 -8.37 23.20
C LYS A 315 5.61 -9.71 23.89
N LYS A 316 4.32 -10.00 24.10
CA LYS A 316 3.83 -11.20 24.80
C LYS A 316 3.87 -12.47 23.94
N PHE A 317 4.77 -12.53 22.98
CA PHE A 317 4.75 -13.58 21.98
C PHE A 317 6.07 -14.29 21.92
#